data_AF-A0AAW9QCQ4-F1
#
_entry.id   AF-A0AAW9QCQ4-F1
#
_cell.length_a   1.000
_cell.length_b   1.000
_cell.length_c   1.000
_cell.angle_alpha   90.00
_cell.angle_beta   90.00
_cell.angle_gamma   90.00
#
_symmetry.space_group_name_H-M   'P 1'
#
loop_
_entity.id
_entity.type
_entity.pdbx_description
1 polymer ?
#
loop_
_entity_poly.entity_id
_entity_poly.type
_entity_poly.pdbx_seq_one_letter_code
_entity_poly.pdbx_strand_id
1 'polypeptide(L)'
;MNVQPPLHLTRPWLTGGERERMSAGIGNWEGFNASPFTYHDILSVAREWESQLAGVERPWLCWNVDAEWSLLQQRMVLEVGWTPVVGFDPRVGPPPLLPGAVLIDFNRHFGFGTMYPHFPLDFAFAWCERLAFWHADLLMPIEQMQAYARRFETLEDGAMITVEPRPSMRQRLQQPHTLRYWELLGCVTRGASRSNFDLGCGWWLCFYLHPNCPGDEERKRRTTMYWDCGVGIRYWHKALGGKLMAIPEAEVDEGHYTRMRRKNYIAASVDDWRRDLSKELSANFKLSDICSGFGLKPLYEEALKYRSTP
;
A
#
# COMPACT_ATOMS: atom_id res chain seq x y z
N MET A 1 12.49 9.37 40.18
CA MET A 1 12.29 7.91 40.09
C MET A 1 12.39 7.53 38.63
N ASN A 2 13.48 6.85 38.24
CA ASN A 2 13.69 6.37 36.88
C ASN A 2 12.78 5.16 36.64
N VAL A 3 11.75 5.34 35.82
CA VAL A 3 10.97 4.21 35.30
C VAL A 3 11.69 3.75 34.04
N GLN A 4 12.38 2.62 34.12
CA GLN A 4 12.88 1.94 32.93
C GLN A 4 11.68 1.49 32.07
N PRO A 5 11.73 1.64 30.74
CA PRO A 5 10.75 1.02 29.87
C PRO A 5 10.86 -0.51 29.98
N PRO A 6 9.75 -1.26 29.95
CA PRO A 6 9.80 -2.70 30.09
C PRO A 6 10.60 -3.31 28.92
N LEU A 7 11.69 -3.98 29.29
CA LEU A 7 12.49 -4.87 28.45
C LEU A 7 11.61 -5.96 27.83
N HIS A 8 11.71 -6.10 26.51
CA HIS A 8 11.44 -7.28 25.71
C HIS A 8 10.30 -8.20 26.16
N LEU A 9 9.09 -7.93 25.66
CA LEU A 9 8.12 -9.00 25.40
C LEU A 9 8.69 -9.90 24.28
N THR A 10 9.43 -10.92 24.66
CA THR A 10 9.76 -12.06 23.79
C THR A 10 8.45 -12.72 23.38
N ARG A 11 7.97 -12.44 22.14
CA ARG A 11 6.71 -12.96 21.57
C ARG A 11 6.84 -14.46 21.27
N PRO A 12 6.29 -15.38 22.08
CA PRO A 12 6.60 -16.82 22.06
C PRO A 12 5.95 -17.65 20.93
N TRP A 13 5.14 -17.08 20.03
CA TRP A 13 4.16 -17.86 19.23
C TRP A 13 4.29 -17.78 17.71
N LEU A 14 5.37 -17.21 17.17
CA LEU A 14 5.57 -17.26 15.73
C LEU A 14 6.17 -18.62 15.31
N THR A 15 5.38 -19.69 15.36
CA THR A 15 5.79 -21.07 15.01
C THR A 15 5.83 -21.37 13.51
N GLY A 16 5.73 -20.36 12.65
CA GLY A 16 6.07 -20.47 11.23
C GLY A 16 7.57 -20.29 11.00
N GLY A 17 8.09 -20.79 9.88
CA GLY A 17 9.42 -20.40 9.41
C GLY A 17 9.48 -18.88 9.16
N GLU A 18 10.70 -18.36 9.04
CA GLU A 18 10.93 -16.94 8.75
C GLU A 18 10.20 -16.49 7.47
N ARG A 19 10.13 -17.38 6.48
CA ARG A 19 9.45 -17.14 5.20
C ARG A 19 7.96 -16.89 5.37
N GLU A 20 7.26 -17.69 6.18
CA GLU A 20 5.80 -17.56 6.39
C GLU A 20 5.48 -16.24 7.08
N ARG A 21 6.26 -15.86 8.10
CA ARG A 21 6.11 -14.57 8.79
C ARG A 21 6.24 -13.38 7.86
N MET A 22 7.21 -13.43 6.95
CA MET A 22 7.48 -12.33 6.03
C MET A 22 6.44 -12.31 4.91
N SER A 23 6.07 -13.48 4.39
CA SER A 23 5.09 -13.62 3.32
C SER A 23 3.69 -13.17 3.74
N ALA A 24 3.28 -13.43 4.99
CA ALA A 24 1.99 -12.97 5.51
C ALA A 24 1.88 -11.43 5.51
N GLY A 25 2.92 -10.74 5.98
CA GLY A 25 2.92 -9.28 6.09
C GLY A 25 2.97 -8.54 4.76
N ILE A 26 3.53 -9.13 3.70
CA ILE A 26 3.49 -8.54 2.35
C ILE A 26 2.12 -8.69 1.65
N GLY A 27 1.11 -9.21 2.36
CA GLY A 27 -0.23 -9.41 1.83
C GLY A 27 -0.30 -10.60 0.88
N ASN A 28 0.27 -11.76 1.25
CA ASN A 28 0.14 -12.99 0.47
C ASN A 28 -0.80 -13.97 1.19
N TRP A 29 -1.93 -14.34 0.57
CA TRP A 29 -2.88 -15.29 1.16
C TRP A 29 -2.27 -16.66 1.45
N GLU A 30 -1.32 -17.15 0.65
CA GLU A 30 -0.60 -18.40 0.93
C GLU A 30 0.18 -18.31 2.24
N GLY A 31 0.97 -17.25 2.39
CA GLY A 31 1.76 -17.01 3.59
C GLY A 31 0.89 -16.71 4.81
N PHE A 32 -0.19 -15.96 4.64
CA PHE A 32 -1.11 -15.61 5.70
C PHE A 32 -1.93 -16.80 6.20
N ASN A 33 -2.42 -17.67 5.30
CA ASN A 33 -3.13 -18.89 5.68
C ASN A 33 -2.24 -19.90 6.43
N ALA A 34 -0.93 -19.84 6.24
CA ALA A 34 0.05 -20.61 7.01
C ALA A 34 0.43 -19.94 8.35
N SER A 35 -0.03 -18.72 8.60
CA SER A 35 0.22 -17.97 9.84
C SER A 35 -0.77 -18.39 10.95
N PRO A 36 -0.52 -18.04 12.22
CA PRO A 36 -1.47 -18.31 13.31
C PRO A 36 -2.70 -17.37 13.29
N PHE A 37 -2.75 -16.42 12.35
CA PHE A 37 -3.83 -15.44 12.25
C PHE A 37 -4.82 -15.81 11.15
N THR A 38 -6.03 -15.31 11.31
CA THR A 38 -7.12 -15.37 10.34
C THR A 38 -7.52 -13.95 9.93
N TYR A 39 -8.29 -13.83 8.86
CA TYR A 39 -8.80 -12.51 8.47
C TYR A 39 -9.72 -11.91 9.53
N HIS A 40 -10.36 -12.73 10.39
CA HIS A 40 -11.17 -12.25 11.50
C HIS A 40 -10.34 -11.48 12.53
N ASP A 41 -9.07 -11.88 12.74
CA ASP A 41 -8.15 -11.15 13.61
C ASP A 41 -7.84 -9.76 13.04
N ILE A 42 -7.67 -9.67 11.72
CA ILE A 42 -7.52 -8.39 11.01
C ILE A 42 -8.77 -7.52 11.19
N LEU A 43 -9.96 -8.07 10.97
CA LEU A 43 -11.21 -7.34 11.15
C LEU A 43 -11.45 -6.89 12.59
N SER A 44 -11.00 -7.67 13.57
CA SER A 44 -11.06 -7.28 14.98
C SER A 44 -10.15 -6.08 15.27
N VAL A 45 -8.91 -6.13 14.79
CA VAL A 45 -7.92 -5.07 14.97
C VAL A 45 -8.27 -3.81 14.15
N ALA A 46 -8.94 -3.95 13.01
CA ALA A 46 -9.36 -2.82 12.17
C ALA A 46 -10.28 -1.82 12.90
N ARG A 47 -10.98 -2.24 13.95
CA ARG A 47 -11.75 -1.33 14.82
C ARG A 47 -10.87 -0.32 15.54
N GLU A 48 -9.66 -0.73 15.93
CA GLU A 48 -8.68 0.20 16.52
C GLU A 48 -8.17 1.18 15.47
N TRP A 49 -7.99 0.74 14.22
CA TRP A 49 -7.60 1.63 13.11
C TRP A 49 -8.70 2.64 12.81
N GLU A 50 -9.97 2.19 12.77
CA GLU A 50 -11.14 3.06 12.61
C GLU A 50 -11.19 4.13 13.71
N SER A 51 -10.99 3.73 14.98
CA SER A 51 -11.02 4.65 16.10
C SER A 51 -9.92 5.73 16.05
N GLN A 52 -8.76 5.41 15.48
CA GLN A 52 -7.66 6.36 15.27
C GLN A 52 -7.96 7.38 14.19
N LEU A 53 -8.94 7.11 13.31
CA LEU A 53 -9.39 8.00 12.25
C LEU A 53 -10.71 8.70 12.58
N ALA A 54 -11.14 8.68 13.84
CA ALA A 54 -12.34 9.40 14.27
C ALA A 54 -12.25 10.89 13.87
N GLY A 55 -13.20 11.35 13.04
CA GLY A 55 -13.24 12.72 12.53
C GLY A 55 -12.39 12.99 11.28
N VAL A 56 -11.71 11.98 10.73
CA VAL A 56 -10.94 12.11 9.48
C VAL A 56 -11.83 11.75 8.28
N GLU A 57 -12.19 12.75 7.48
CA GLU A 57 -13.07 12.56 6.31
C GLU A 57 -12.32 12.13 5.05
N ARG A 58 -11.05 12.54 4.91
CA ARG A 58 -10.26 12.38 3.69
C ARG A 58 -8.90 11.75 3.98
N PRO A 59 -8.85 10.47 4.41
CA PRO A 59 -7.59 9.81 4.71
C PRO A 59 -6.84 9.42 3.42
N TRP A 60 -5.54 9.67 3.40
CA TRP A 60 -4.63 9.25 2.34
C TRP A 60 -3.47 8.45 2.94
N LEU A 61 -3.38 7.16 2.57
CA LEU A 61 -2.34 6.27 3.06
C LEU A 61 -0.96 6.65 2.51
N CYS A 62 -0.04 7.00 3.40
CA CYS A 62 1.39 7.19 3.15
C CYS A 62 2.15 6.04 3.80
N TRP A 63 2.88 5.25 3.02
CA TRP A 63 3.62 4.09 3.53
C TRP A 63 5.10 4.41 3.73
N ASN A 64 5.59 4.32 4.97
CA ASN A 64 6.98 4.59 5.27
C ASN A 64 7.88 3.40 4.96
N VAL A 65 8.79 3.62 4.02
CA VAL A 65 10.01 2.83 3.81
C VAL A 65 11.26 3.69 3.87
N ASP A 66 11.13 5.02 3.85
CA ASP A 66 12.19 6.00 4.02
C ASP A 66 11.58 7.26 4.63
N ALA A 67 12.15 7.73 5.75
CA ALA A 67 11.54 8.78 6.56
C ALA A 67 11.46 10.13 5.82
N GLU A 68 12.42 10.46 4.96
CA GLU A 68 12.39 11.74 4.22
C GLU A 68 11.34 11.71 3.11
N TRP A 69 11.25 10.58 2.40
CA TRP A 69 10.19 10.36 1.40
C TRP A 69 8.81 10.41 2.05
N SER A 70 8.63 9.74 3.19
CA SER A 70 7.38 9.74 3.92
C SER A 70 7.00 11.15 4.41
N LEU A 71 7.95 11.92 4.95
CA LEU A 71 7.70 13.30 5.38
C LEU A 71 7.27 14.21 4.23
N LEU A 72 7.91 14.10 3.07
CA LEU A 72 7.49 14.84 1.87
C LEU A 72 6.09 14.43 1.43
N GLN A 73 5.81 13.12 1.38
CA GLN A 73 4.49 12.62 1.02
C GLN A 73 3.40 13.11 1.98
N GLN A 74 3.65 13.08 3.30
CA GLN A 74 2.75 13.67 4.29
C GLN A 74 2.49 15.15 4.00
N ARG A 75 3.54 15.93 3.68
CA ARG A 75 3.40 17.36 3.38
C ARG A 75 2.54 17.61 2.15
N MET A 76 2.77 16.83 1.08
CA MET A 76 2.00 16.93 -0.15
C MET A 76 0.53 16.58 0.05
N VAL A 77 0.23 15.56 0.86
CA VAL A 77 -1.15 15.19 1.23
C VAL A 77 -1.85 16.33 1.98
N LEU A 78 -1.17 16.94 2.95
CA LEU A 78 -1.70 18.11 3.68
C LEU A 78 -1.97 19.29 2.75
N GLU A 79 -1.05 19.56 1.82
CA GLU A 79 -1.15 20.66 0.85
C GLU A 79 -2.38 20.52 -0.07
N VAL A 80 -2.79 19.29 -0.40
CA VAL A 80 -4.03 19.05 -1.18
C VAL A 80 -5.28 18.92 -0.32
N GLY A 81 -5.18 19.21 0.99
CA GLY A 81 -6.31 19.23 1.92
C GLY A 81 -6.76 17.86 2.41
N TRP A 82 -5.96 16.80 2.19
CA TRP A 82 -6.22 15.46 2.71
C TRP A 82 -5.43 15.22 4.00
N THR A 83 -5.82 14.18 4.74
CA THR A 83 -5.17 13.80 6.00
C THR A 83 -4.21 12.64 5.75
N PRO A 84 -2.90 12.79 6.01
CA PRO A 84 -1.95 11.69 5.89
C PRO A 84 -2.25 10.63 6.95
N VAL A 85 -2.52 9.41 6.50
CA VAL A 85 -2.56 8.21 7.36
C VAL A 85 -1.25 7.47 7.13
N VAL A 86 -0.38 7.48 8.13
CA VAL A 86 0.98 6.97 8.02
C VAL A 86 1.04 5.55 8.54
N GLY A 87 1.32 4.60 7.64
CA GLY A 87 1.73 3.24 7.97
C GLY A 87 3.23 3.05 7.73
N PHE A 88 3.81 1.92 8.14
CA PHE A 88 5.25 1.70 7.97
C PHE A 88 5.62 0.22 7.86
N ASP A 89 6.71 -0.04 7.13
CA ASP A 89 7.37 -1.34 7.20
C ASP A 89 8.09 -1.46 8.56
N PRO A 90 7.85 -2.53 9.36
CA PRO A 90 8.45 -2.71 10.68
C PRO A 90 9.98 -2.75 10.68
N ARG A 91 10.63 -3.00 9.54
CA ARG A 91 12.09 -2.94 9.40
C ARG A 91 12.66 -1.53 9.49
N VAL A 92 11.85 -0.53 9.13
CA VAL A 92 12.21 0.89 9.14
C VAL A 92 11.62 1.59 10.36
N GLY A 93 10.44 1.17 10.81
CA GLY A 93 9.73 1.78 11.93
C GLY A 93 8.94 3.04 11.52
N PRO A 94 8.27 3.70 12.47
CA PRO A 94 7.48 4.89 12.19
C PRO A 94 8.38 6.09 11.83
N PRO A 95 8.00 6.93 10.84
CA PRO A 95 8.69 8.18 10.56
C PRO A 95 8.22 9.28 11.54
N PRO A 96 8.93 10.43 11.60
CA PRO A 96 8.38 11.64 12.20
C PRO A 96 7.05 12.02 11.53
N LEU A 97 6.15 12.63 12.30
CA LEU A 97 4.81 13.00 11.85
C LEU A 97 4.68 14.51 11.71
N LEU A 98 4.09 14.94 10.61
CA LEU A 98 3.66 16.33 10.46
C LEU A 98 2.40 16.60 11.29
N PRO A 99 2.20 17.84 11.77
CA PRO A 99 0.95 18.24 12.40
C PRO A 99 -0.26 17.92 11.50
N GLY A 100 -1.24 17.20 12.05
CA GLY A 100 -2.43 16.74 11.32
C GLY A 100 -2.28 15.36 10.66
N ALA A 101 -1.09 14.75 10.63
CA ALA A 101 -0.93 13.35 10.22
C ALA A 101 -1.36 12.39 11.34
N VAL A 102 -1.86 11.21 10.97
CA VAL A 102 -2.25 10.14 11.89
C VAL A 102 -1.36 8.92 11.65
N LEU A 103 -0.64 8.46 12.66
CA LEU A 103 0.14 7.22 12.59
C LEU A 103 -0.74 6.04 12.98
N ILE A 104 -0.71 4.97 12.18
CA ILE A 104 -1.32 3.69 12.51
C ILE A 104 -0.26 2.60 12.37
N ASP A 105 0.08 1.94 13.49
CA ASP A 105 0.89 0.73 13.47
C ASP A 105 0.00 -0.48 13.12
N PHE A 106 -0.14 -0.73 11.82
CA PHE A 106 -0.89 -1.86 11.28
C PHE A 106 -0.29 -3.22 11.69
N ASN A 107 0.97 -3.27 12.14
CA ASN A 107 1.67 -4.50 12.50
C ASN A 107 1.71 -4.77 14.02
N ARG A 108 1.21 -3.83 14.85
CA ARG A 108 1.29 -3.88 16.32
C ARG A 108 0.94 -5.24 16.90
N HIS A 109 -0.20 -5.79 16.44
CA HIS A 109 -0.79 -7.04 16.92
C HIS A 109 -0.25 -8.30 16.23
N PHE A 110 0.24 -8.17 14.99
CA PHE A 110 0.68 -9.33 14.20
C PHE A 110 2.16 -9.66 14.39
N GLY A 111 3.01 -8.63 14.48
CA GLY A 111 4.45 -8.81 14.62
C GLY A 111 5.11 -9.49 13.42
N PHE A 112 4.61 -9.24 12.20
CA PHE A 112 5.27 -9.68 10.98
C PHE A 112 6.62 -8.97 10.81
N GLY A 113 7.58 -9.63 10.17
CA GLY A 113 8.93 -9.08 9.99
C GLY A 113 9.04 -8.05 8.85
N THR A 114 8.03 -7.97 8.00
CA THR A 114 7.81 -6.94 6.98
C THR A 114 6.31 -6.71 6.87
N MET A 115 5.89 -5.56 6.37
CA MET A 115 4.51 -5.30 6.03
C MET A 115 4.46 -4.37 4.83
N TYR A 116 3.57 -4.68 3.88
CA TYR A 116 3.34 -3.86 2.68
C TYR A 116 2.04 -3.07 2.82
N PRO A 117 1.87 -1.95 2.10
CA PRO A 117 0.65 -1.15 2.15
C PRO A 117 -0.59 -1.92 1.67
N HIS A 118 -0.41 -2.98 0.87
CA HIS A 118 -1.47 -3.91 0.48
C HIS A 118 -2.18 -4.52 1.69
N PHE A 119 -1.46 -4.74 2.80
CA PHE A 119 -2.01 -5.36 3.99
C PHE A 119 -3.22 -4.58 4.52
N PRO A 120 -3.10 -3.31 4.95
CA PRO A 120 -4.26 -2.53 5.37
C PRO A 120 -5.20 -2.13 4.22
N LEU A 121 -4.68 -1.97 3.00
CA LEU A 121 -5.46 -1.54 1.84
C LEU A 121 -6.56 -2.55 1.47
N ASP A 122 -6.29 -3.86 1.59
CA ASP A 122 -7.28 -4.90 1.26
C ASP A 122 -8.49 -4.89 2.21
N PHE A 123 -8.29 -4.34 3.42
CA PHE A 123 -9.29 -4.24 4.47
C PHE A 123 -9.82 -2.81 4.68
N ALA A 124 -9.58 -1.89 3.74
CA ALA A 124 -10.00 -0.47 3.85
C ALA A 124 -11.47 -0.32 4.30
N PHE A 125 -12.37 -1.20 3.82
CA PHE A 125 -13.78 -1.19 4.20
C PHE A 125 -14.05 -1.30 5.71
N ALA A 126 -13.13 -1.91 6.46
CA ALA A 126 -13.29 -2.18 7.87
C ALA A 126 -12.88 -1.00 8.76
N TRP A 127 -12.24 0.04 8.20
CA TRP A 127 -11.67 1.12 9.02
C TRP A 127 -11.79 2.53 8.41
N CYS A 128 -12.32 2.67 7.20
CA CYS A 128 -12.58 3.99 6.61
C CYS A 128 -13.74 3.95 5.61
N GLU A 129 -14.32 5.12 5.32
CA GLU A 129 -15.35 5.27 4.28
C GLU A 129 -14.77 5.33 2.87
N ARG A 130 -13.57 5.89 2.78
CA ARG A 130 -12.81 6.08 1.56
C ARG A 130 -11.35 6.18 1.93
N LEU A 131 -10.47 5.58 1.14
CA LEU A 131 -9.02 5.66 1.32
C LEU A 131 -8.36 6.02 0.00
N ALA A 132 -7.71 7.17 -0.06
CA ALA A 132 -6.69 7.41 -1.09
C ALA A 132 -5.38 6.73 -0.69
N PHE A 133 -4.59 6.33 -1.65
CA PHE A 133 -3.29 5.71 -1.42
C PHE A 133 -2.35 5.99 -2.59
N TRP A 134 -1.06 5.91 -2.32
CA TRP A 134 -0.03 5.84 -3.35
C TRP A 134 1.11 4.94 -2.88
N HIS A 135 1.96 4.55 -3.82
CA HIS A 135 3.15 3.79 -3.51
C HIS A 135 4.24 4.69 -2.89
N ALA A 136 5.10 4.09 -2.07
CA ALA A 136 6.09 4.83 -1.28
C ALA A 136 7.20 5.51 -2.12
N ASP A 137 7.35 5.09 -3.37
CA ASP A 137 8.32 5.62 -4.34
C ASP A 137 7.67 6.49 -5.44
N LEU A 138 6.43 6.94 -5.23
CA LEU A 138 5.72 7.86 -6.13
C LEU A 138 5.80 9.29 -5.61
N LEU A 139 6.22 10.21 -6.48
CA LEU A 139 6.09 11.66 -6.30
C LEU A 139 5.54 12.27 -7.57
N MET A 140 4.83 13.39 -7.47
CA MET A 140 4.26 14.08 -8.64
C MET A 140 4.12 15.58 -8.36
N PRO A 141 3.96 16.44 -9.38
CA PRO A 141 3.64 17.84 -9.18
C PRO A 141 2.39 18.03 -8.31
N ILE A 142 2.37 19.09 -7.52
CA ILE A 142 1.26 19.31 -6.58
C ILE A 142 -0.07 19.56 -7.31
N GLU A 143 -0.04 20.21 -8.47
CA GLU A 143 -1.21 20.48 -9.30
C GLU A 143 -1.84 19.18 -9.80
N GLN A 144 -1.00 18.20 -10.13
CA GLN A 144 -1.43 16.87 -10.53
C GLN A 144 -2.07 16.14 -9.34
N MET A 145 -1.44 16.20 -8.17
CA MET A 145 -1.99 15.60 -6.95
C MET A 145 -3.34 16.23 -6.57
N GLN A 146 -3.51 17.55 -6.71
CA GLN A 146 -4.78 18.25 -6.50
C GLN A 146 -5.86 17.78 -7.47
N ALA A 147 -5.51 17.51 -8.73
CA ALA A 147 -6.46 16.96 -9.69
C ALA A 147 -6.95 15.56 -9.28
N TYR A 148 -6.06 14.71 -8.78
CA TYR A 148 -6.44 13.39 -8.26
C TYR A 148 -7.26 13.49 -6.96
N ALA A 149 -6.86 14.36 -6.03
CA ALA A 149 -7.62 14.63 -4.81
C ALA A 149 -9.10 14.95 -5.13
N ARG A 150 -9.35 15.86 -6.07
CA ARG A 150 -10.71 16.18 -6.53
C ARG A 150 -11.42 14.98 -7.16
N ARG A 151 -10.74 14.18 -7.99
CA ARG A 151 -11.32 12.95 -8.58
C ARG A 151 -11.72 11.95 -7.50
N PHE A 152 -10.88 11.78 -6.49
CA PHE A 152 -11.12 10.86 -5.37
C PHE A 152 -12.31 11.32 -4.51
N GLU A 153 -12.48 12.62 -4.30
CA GLU A 153 -13.64 13.18 -3.58
C GLU A 153 -14.97 12.85 -4.24
N THR A 154 -14.99 12.86 -5.58
CA THR A 154 -16.19 12.58 -6.39
C THR A 154 -16.49 11.09 -6.57
N LEU A 155 -15.65 10.19 -6.03
CA LEU A 155 -15.80 8.76 -6.23
C LEU A 155 -17.01 8.22 -5.46
N GLU A 156 -18.00 7.68 -6.17
CA GLU A 156 -19.19 7.06 -5.58
C GLU A 156 -18.84 5.82 -4.75
N ASP A 157 -19.60 5.58 -3.68
CA ASP A 157 -19.44 4.35 -2.91
C ASP A 157 -19.71 3.11 -3.79
N GLY A 158 -18.86 2.09 -3.64
CA GLY A 158 -18.84 0.93 -4.54
C GLY A 158 -17.88 1.06 -5.73
N ALA A 159 -17.23 2.23 -5.93
CA ALA A 159 -16.24 2.42 -6.98
C ALA A 159 -14.79 2.53 -6.45
N MET A 160 -13.84 2.23 -7.33
CA MET A 160 -12.39 2.34 -7.10
C MET A 160 -11.72 3.08 -8.27
N ILE A 161 -10.68 3.86 -7.99
CA ILE A 161 -9.75 4.41 -8.97
C ILE A 161 -8.38 3.77 -8.72
N THR A 162 -7.69 3.29 -9.77
CA THR A 162 -6.31 2.79 -9.63
C THR A 162 -5.57 2.77 -10.97
N VAL A 163 -4.24 2.64 -10.93
CA VAL A 163 -3.39 2.62 -12.14
C VAL A 163 -3.53 1.32 -12.93
N GLU A 164 -3.78 1.44 -14.23
CA GLU A 164 -3.66 0.35 -15.21
C GLU A 164 -2.30 0.45 -15.91
N PRO A 165 -1.40 -0.52 -15.69
CA PRO A 165 -0.14 -0.61 -16.42
C PRO A 165 -0.39 -0.68 -17.91
N ARG A 166 0.54 -0.19 -18.72
CA ARG A 166 0.51 -0.34 -20.17
C ARG A 166 1.10 -1.71 -20.54
N PRO A 167 0.27 -2.74 -20.82
CA PRO A 167 0.83 -4.02 -21.20
C PRO A 167 1.49 -3.95 -22.57
N SER A 168 2.64 -4.62 -22.69
CA SER A 168 3.29 -4.89 -23.97
C SER A 168 2.37 -5.67 -24.90
N MET A 169 2.64 -5.62 -26.21
CA MET A 169 1.88 -6.41 -27.20
C MET A 169 1.89 -7.90 -26.89
N ARG A 170 3.03 -8.42 -26.40
CA ARG A 170 3.16 -9.80 -25.94
C ARG A 170 2.22 -10.10 -24.77
N GLN A 171 2.19 -9.24 -23.76
CA GLN A 171 1.29 -9.42 -22.61
C GLN A 171 -0.18 -9.37 -23.03
N ARG A 172 -0.56 -8.45 -23.92
CA ARG A 172 -1.93 -8.32 -24.42
C ARG A 172 -2.41 -9.57 -25.15
N LEU A 173 -1.57 -10.13 -26.03
CA LEU A 173 -1.99 -11.20 -26.95
C LEU A 173 -1.66 -12.60 -26.46
N GLN A 174 -0.55 -12.78 -25.74
CA GLN A 174 -0.03 -14.11 -25.38
C GLN A 174 -0.08 -14.38 -23.88
N GLN A 175 -0.14 -13.35 -23.03
CA GLN A 175 -0.10 -13.51 -21.58
C GLN A 175 -1.19 -12.69 -20.85
N PRO A 176 -2.45 -12.70 -21.31
CA PRO A 176 -3.51 -11.89 -20.70
C PRO A 176 -3.77 -12.25 -19.22
N HIS A 177 -3.42 -13.47 -18.81
CA HIS A 177 -3.50 -13.94 -17.42
C HIS A 177 -2.53 -13.22 -16.46
N THR A 178 -1.54 -12.48 -16.99
CA THR A 178 -0.55 -11.69 -16.22
C THR A 178 -0.96 -10.24 -15.98
N LEU A 179 -2.05 -9.79 -16.60
CA LEU A 179 -2.51 -8.42 -16.47
C LEU A 179 -3.01 -8.18 -15.05
N ARG A 180 -2.67 -7.02 -14.47
CA ARG A 180 -3.06 -6.61 -13.12
C ARG A 180 -3.21 -5.10 -13.04
N TYR A 181 -3.91 -4.62 -12.01
CA TYR A 181 -3.85 -3.21 -11.62
C TYR A 181 -2.64 -2.98 -10.71
N TRP A 182 -2.10 -1.76 -10.69
CA TRP A 182 -1.02 -1.35 -9.80
C TRP A 182 -1.54 -0.45 -8.69
N GLU A 183 -1.07 -0.72 -7.48
CA GLU A 183 -1.21 0.06 -6.26
C GLU A 183 -0.39 1.37 -6.26
N LEU A 184 -0.06 1.89 -7.44
CA LEU A 184 0.85 3.02 -7.60
C LEU A 184 0.19 4.33 -7.13
N LEU A 185 -1.06 4.56 -7.53
CA LEU A 185 -1.91 5.65 -7.08
C LEU A 185 -3.36 5.17 -7.18
N GLY A 186 -4.18 5.49 -6.18
CA GLY A 186 -5.59 5.16 -6.26
C GLY A 186 -6.42 5.65 -5.11
N CYS A 187 -7.71 5.36 -5.20
CA CYS A 187 -8.68 5.60 -4.14
C CYS A 187 -9.72 4.48 -4.16
N VAL A 188 -10.03 3.96 -2.98
CA VAL A 188 -11.03 2.92 -2.79
C VAL A 188 -12.10 3.39 -1.82
N THR A 189 -13.37 3.19 -2.17
CA THR A 189 -14.50 3.42 -1.26
C THR A 189 -14.79 2.17 -0.42
N ARG A 190 -15.46 2.35 0.73
CA ARG A 190 -15.85 1.26 1.63
C ARG A 190 -16.61 0.17 0.88
N GLY A 191 -17.60 0.53 0.07
CA GLY A 191 -18.39 -0.40 -0.73
C GLY A 191 -17.54 -1.17 -1.74
N ALA A 192 -16.57 -0.52 -2.41
CA ALA A 192 -15.67 -1.20 -3.34
C ALA A 192 -14.74 -2.17 -2.62
N SER A 193 -14.10 -1.73 -1.54
CA SER A 193 -13.22 -2.58 -0.73
C SER A 193 -13.99 -3.77 -0.14
N ARG A 194 -15.21 -3.55 0.35
CA ARG A 194 -16.08 -4.61 0.87
C ARG A 194 -16.47 -5.61 -0.21
N SER A 195 -16.88 -5.12 -1.38
CA SER A 195 -17.24 -5.98 -2.52
C SER A 195 -16.05 -6.82 -2.99
N ASN A 196 -14.85 -6.23 -3.06
CA ASN A 196 -13.62 -6.96 -3.37
C ASN A 196 -13.40 -8.12 -2.39
N PHE A 197 -13.51 -7.83 -1.09
CA PHE A 197 -13.31 -8.82 -0.03
C PHE A 197 -14.37 -9.93 -0.04
N ASP A 198 -15.65 -9.58 -0.11
CA ASP A 198 -16.77 -10.54 -0.08
C ASP A 198 -16.78 -11.48 -1.29
N LEU A 199 -16.28 -11.02 -2.45
CA LEU A 199 -16.17 -11.83 -3.67
C LEU A 199 -14.86 -12.64 -3.76
N GLY A 200 -14.06 -12.60 -2.70
CA GLY A 200 -12.77 -13.28 -2.59
C GLY A 200 -11.71 -12.76 -3.57
N CYS A 201 -11.75 -11.46 -3.88
CA CYS A 201 -10.78 -10.78 -4.72
C CYS A 201 -9.76 -10.07 -3.83
N GLY A 202 -9.38 -8.83 -4.16
CA GLY A 202 -8.49 -8.04 -3.33
C GLY A 202 -7.13 -7.73 -3.94
N TRP A 203 -6.35 -6.98 -3.17
CA TRP A 203 -5.01 -6.50 -3.52
C TRP A 203 -3.93 -7.54 -3.29
N TRP A 204 -4.16 -8.48 -2.37
CA TRP A 204 -3.18 -9.44 -1.91
C TRP A 204 -2.75 -10.44 -3.00
N LEU A 205 -1.51 -10.92 -2.85
CA LEU A 205 -0.95 -11.99 -3.66
C LEU A 205 -1.72 -13.30 -3.43
N CYS A 206 -1.64 -14.17 -4.43
CA CYS A 206 -2.28 -15.48 -4.44
C CYS A 206 -3.79 -15.39 -4.14
N PHE A 207 -4.50 -14.39 -4.71
CA PHE A 207 -5.93 -14.14 -4.45
C PHE A 207 -6.85 -15.36 -4.68
N TYR A 208 -6.42 -16.36 -5.46
CA TYR A 208 -7.12 -17.64 -5.57
C TYR A 208 -7.23 -18.38 -4.22
N LEU A 209 -6.37 -18.10 -3.24
CA LEU A 209 -6.42 -18.62 -1.88
C LEU A 209 -7.25 -17.77 -0.91
N HIS A 210 -7.89 -16.70 -1.38
CA HIS A 210 -8.72 -15.84 -0.53
C HIS A 210 -9.80 -16.68 0.19
N PRO A 211 -10.06 -16.43 1.50
CA PRO A 211 -11.02 -17.20 2.30
C PRO A 211 -12.45 -17.19 1.72
N ASN A 212 -12.89 -16.05 1.20
CA ASN A 212 -14.20 -15.89 0.54
C ASN A 212 -14.26 -16.34 -0.93
N CYS A 213 -13.29 -17.11 -1.43
CA CYS A 213 -13.42 -17.70 -2.77
C CYS A 213 -14.62 -18.69 -2.78
N PRO A 214 -15.61 -18.55 -3.69
CA PRO A 214 -16.93 -19.18 -3.55
C PRO A 214 -16.97 -20.70 -3.74
N GLY A 215 -15.85 -21.34 -4.07
CA GLY A 215 -15.75 -22.80 -4.17
C GLY A 215 -14.51 -23.28 -4.93
N ASP A 216 -14.34 -24.60 -4.99
CA ASP A 216 -13.13 -25.23 -5.56
C ASP A 216 -13.01 -25.07 -7.07
N GLU A 217 -14.12 -25.10 -7.81
CA GLU A 217 -14.11 -24.86 -9.26
C GLU A 217 -13.65 -23.45 -9.60
N GLU A 218 -14.16 -22.46 -8.87
CA GLU A 218 -13.74 -21.07 -9.02
C GLU A 218 -12.28 -20.88 -8.59
N ARG A 219 -11.86 -21.51 -7.50
CA ARG A 219 -10.47 -21.52 -7.05
C ARG A 219 -9.54 -22.06 -8.14
N LYS A 220 -9.88 -23.22 -8.72
CA LYS A 220 -9.13 -23.84 -9.81
C LYS A 220 -9.05 -22.92 -11.03
N ARG A 221 -10.14 -22.24 -11.39
CA ARG A 221 -10.11 -21.21 -12.45
C ARG A 221 -9.12 -20.09 -12.12
N ARG A 222 -9.19 -19.53 -10.91
CA ARG A 222 -8.32 -18.41 -10.47
C ARG A 222 -6.83 -18.81 -10.40
N THR A 223 -6.49 -20.09 -10.15
CA THR A 223 -5.08 -20.55 -10.18
C THR A 223 -4.41 -20.46 -11.55
N THR A 224 -5.18 -20.30 -12.64
CA THR A 224 -4.62 -20.07 -13.98
C THR A 224 -4.16 -18.62 -14.20
N MET A 225 -4.51 -17.72 -13.27
CA MET A 225 -4.12 -16.32 -13.29
C MET A 225 -2.81 -16.09 -12.57
N TYR A 226 -2.18 -14.95 -12.84
CA TYR A 226 -0.96 -14.56 -12.17
C TYR A 226 -1.18 -14.33 -10.66
N TRP A 227 -0.16 -14.60 -9.86
CA TRP A 227 -0.26 -14.64 -8.39
C TRP A 227 0.03 -13.30 -7.72
N ASP A 228 0.43 -12.27 -8.46
CA ASP A 228 0.92 -10.99 -7.92
C ASP A 228 -0.19 -10.04 -7.45
N CYS A 229 0.19 -8.98 -6.75
CA CYS A 229 -0.73 -7.97 -6.22
C CYS A 229 -1.59 -7.31 -7.32
N GLY A 230 -2.85 -7.04 -7.00
CA GLY A 230 -3.77 -6.34 -7.90
C GLY A 230 -4.34 -7.20 -9.05
N VAL A 231 -3.98 -8.49 -9.14
CA VAL A 231 -4.67 -9.44 -10.04
C VAL A 231 -6.10 -9.68 -9.57
N GLY A 232 -6.31 -9.80 -8.25
CA GLY A 232 -7.65 -9.93 -7.66
C GLY A 232 -8.55 -8.74 -7.95
N ILE A 233 -8.03 -7.51 -7.83
CA ILE A 233 -8.76 -6.29 -8.23
C ILE A 233 -9.14 -6.30 -9.71
N ARG A 234 -8.23 -6.76 -10.58
CA ARG A 234 -8.55 -6.90 -12.00
C ARG A 234 -9.67 -7.90 -12.23
N TYR A 235 -9.65 -9.02 -11.51
CA TYR A 235 -10.68 -10.03 -11.59
C TYR A 235 -12.03 -9.52 -11.14
N TRP A 236 -12.09 -8.82 -10.00
CA TRP A 236 -13.30 -8.15 -9.51
C TRP A 236 -13.89 -7.23 -10.57
N HIS A 237 -13.08 -6.36 -11.17
CA HIS A 237 -13.54 -5.47 -12.23
C HIS A 237 -13.98 -6.22 -13.49
N LYS A 238 -13.12 -7.07 -14.07
CA LYS A 238 -13.34 -7.61 -15.42
C LYS A 238 -14.24 -8.84 -15.46
N ALA A 239 -14.22 -9.68 -14.42
CA ALA A 239 -14.98 -10.92 -14.37
C ALA A 239 -16.26 -10.81 -13.53
N LEU A 240 -16.27 -9.95 -12.52
CA LEU A 240 -17.38 -9.84 -11.55
C LEU A 240 -18.15 -8.52 -11.62
N GLY A 241 -17.79 -7.62 -12.55
CA GLY A 241 -18.52 -6.37 -12.79
C GLY A 241 -18.23 -5.26 -11.78
N GLY A 242 -17.12 -5.34 -11.06
CA GLY A 242 -16.66 -4.28 -10.16
C GLY A 242 -16.50 -2.93 -10.86
N LYS A 243 -16.92 -1.85 -10.19
CA LYS A 243 -16.81 -0.48 -10.73
C LYS A 243 -15.41 0.07 -10.52
N LEU A 244 -14.63 0.17 -11.60
CA LEU A 244 -13.26 0.69 -11.55
C LEU A 244 -13.00 1.70 -12.66
N MET A 245 -12.45 2.85 -12.27
CA MET A 245 -11.90 3.85 -13.18
C MET A 245 -10.38 3.69 -13.22
N ALA A 246 -9.85 3.41 -14.42
CA ALA A 246 -8.41 3.24 -14.61
C ALA A 246 -7.70 4.59 -14.76
N ILE A 247 -6.57 4.74 -14.08
CA ILE A 247 -5.57 5.77 -14.36
C ILE A 247 -4.58 5.16 -15.37
N PRO A 248 -4.43 5.72 -16.57
CA PRO A 248 -3.37 5.31 -17.48
C PRO A 248 -2.00 5.45 -16.80
N GLU A 249 -1.17 4.39 -16.82
CA GLU A 249 0.18 4.43 -16.24
C GLU A 249 0.96 5.70 -16.63
N ALA A 250 0.92 6.08 -17.91
CA ALA A 250 1.60 7.24 -18.46
C ALA A 250 1.29 8.57 -17.74
N GLU A 251 0.16 8.69 -17.03
CA GLU A 251 -0.15 9.89 -16.25
C GLU A 251 0.71 10.00 -14.98
N VAL A 252 1.15 8.90 -14.38
CA VAL A 252 1.91 8.88 -13.11
C VAL A 252 3.34 8.36 -13.26
N ASP A 253 3.65 7.84 -14.44
CA ASP A 253 4.86 7.10 -14.76
C ASP A 253 6.16 7.91 -14.60
N GLU A 254 6.11 9.22 -14.87
CA GLU A 254 7.25 10.13 -14.66
C GLU A 254 7.67 10.20 -13.19
N GLY A 255 6.71 10.05 -12.29
CA GLY A 255 6.86 10.14 -10.84
C GLY A 255 7.27 8.87 -10.13
N HIS A 256 7.35 7.74 -10.84
CA HIS A 256 7.54 6.41 -10.25
C HIS A 256 9.02 6.03 -10.19
N TYR A 257 9.61 6.10 -8.99
CA TYR A 257 11.04 5.90 -8.75
C TYR A 257 11.40 4.45 -8.44
N THR A 258 11.34 3.60 -9.48
CA THR A 258 11.51 2.15 -9.36
C THR A 258 12.72 1.59 -10.12
N ARG A 259 13.13 0.36 -9.78
CA ARG A 259 14.18 -0.43 -10.46
C ARG A 259 13.94 -0.57 -11.96
N MET A 260 12.68 -0.67 -12.38
CA MET A 260 12.33 -0.94 -13.79
C MET A 260 12.84 0.13 -14.76
N ARG A 261 13.13 1.36 -14.28
CA ARG A 261 13.48 2.52 -15.11
C ARG A 261 14.97 2.83 -15.19
N ARG A 262 15.83 2.22 -14.36
CA ARG A 262 17.25 2.58 -14.31
C ARG A 262 18.16 1.42 -14.70
N LYS A 263 18.89 1.62 -15.80
CA LYS A 263 19.94 0.69 -16.26
C LYS A 263 21.08 0.55 -15.24
N ASN A 264 21.34 1.59 -14.45
CA ASN A 264 22.38 1.63 -13.42
C ASN A 264 21.79 1.49 -12.01
N TYR A 265 20.65 0.81 -11.86
CA TYR A 265 20.04 0.61 -10.55
C TYR A 265 20.91 -0.29 -9.68
N ILE A 266 21.25 0.19 -8.49
CA ILE A 266 21.98 -0.57 -7.49
C ILE A 266 20.96 -1.38 -6.69
N ALA A 267 20.90 -2.68 -6.97
CA ALA A 267 20.13 -3.62 -6.16
C ALA A 267 20.80 -3.79 -4.80
N ALA A 268 20.27 -3.11 -3.78
CA ALA A 268 20.78 -3.15 -2.40
C ALA A 268 20.17 -4.28 -1.56
N SER A 269 19.20 -5.03 -2.13
CA SER A 269 18.53 -6.16 -1.48
C SER A 269 18.24 -7.27 -2.49
N VAL A 270 17.91 -8.47 -2.00
CA VAL A 270 17.53 -9.61 -2.85
C VAL A 270 16.14 -9.42 -3.45
N ASP A 271 15.89 -10.03 -4.60
CA ASP A 271 14.64 -9.90 -5.37
C ASP A 271 13.61 -10.99 -4.97
N ASP A 272 13.31 -11.07 -3.67
CA ASP A 272 12.32 -12.00 -3.12
C ASP A 272 11.59 -11.39 -1.91
N TRP A 273 10.93 -12.21 -1.08
CA TRP A 273 10.21 -11.78 0.13
C TRP A 273 11.09 -11.04 1.16
N ARG A 274 12.42 -11.07 1.02
CA ARG A 274 13.37 -10.31 1.85
C ARG A 274 13.70 -8.93 1.29
N ARG A 275 13.19 -8.58 0.09
CA ARG A 275 13.46 -7.29 -0.57
C ARG A 275 13.17 -6.13 0.37
N ASP A 276 14.08 -5.16 0.40
CA ASP A 276 14.08 -4.05 1.33
C ASP A 276 14.19 -2.74 0.55
N LEU A 277 13.02 -2.16 0.22
CA LEU A 277 12.91 -0.96 -0.61
C LEU A 277 13.62 0.25 0.02
N SER A 278 13.71 0.30 1.36
CA SER A 278 14.38 1.39 2.09
C SER A 278 15.83 1.57 1.64
N LYS A 279 16.54 0.46 1.48
CA LYS A 279 17.94 0.43 1.07
C LYS A 279 18.13 0.82 -0.39
N GLU A 280 17.11 0.61 -1.21
CA GLU A 280 17.20 0.90 -2.63
C GLU A 280 16.88 2.36 -2.94
N LEU A 281 15.90 2.98 -2.27
CA LEU A 281 15.53 4.37 -2.54
C LEU A 281 16.70 5.33 -2.30
N SER A 282 17.24 5.33 -1.09
CA SER A 282 18.34 6.22 -0.71
C SER A 282 19.65 5.92 -1.46
N ALA A 283 19.86 4.68 -1.93
CA ALA A 283 21.04 4.33 -2.73
C ALA A 283 20.94 4.81 -4.19
N ASN A 284 19.73 4.95 -4.72
CA ASN A 284 19.51 5.24 -6.14
C ASN A 284 19.01 6.66 -6.39
N PHE A 285 18.34 7.30 -5.44
CA PHE A 285 17.60 8.53 -5.66
C PHE A 285 17.96 9.61 -4.65
N LYS A 286 18.49 10.72 -5.15
CA LYS A 286 18.72 11.91 -4.34
C LYS A 286 17.44 12.75 -4.32
N LEU A 287 16.68 12.64 -3.23
CA LEU A 287 15.34 13.23 -3.10
C LEU A 287 15.31 14.74 -3.39
N SER A 288 16.34 15.49 -3.00
CA SER A 288 16.44 16.94 -3.29
C SER A 288 16.42 17.26 -4.78
N ASP A 289 17.03 16.42 -5.60
CA ASP A 289 17.17 16.64 -7.04
C ASP A 289 15.84 16.32 -7.73
N ILE A 290 15.16 15.27 -7.27
CA ILE A 290 13.79 14.92 -7.66
C ILE A 290 12.83 16.06 -7.33
N CYS A 291 12.87 16.57 -6.10
CA CYS A 291 12.00 17.66 -5.67
C CYS A 291 12.20 18.93 -6.50
N SER A 292 13.44 19.21 -6.93
CA SER A 292 13.72 20.34 -7.80
C SER A 292 13.10 20.15 -9.19
N GLY A 293 13.11 18.93 -9.74
CA GLY A 293 12.50 18.60 -11.03
C GLY A 293 10.97 18.72 -11.04
N PHE A 294 10.31 18.38 -9.94
CA PHE A 294 8.85 18.47 -9.82
C PHE A 294 8.33 19.77 -9.18
N GLY A 295 9.20 20.75 -8.89
CA GLY A 295 8.80 21.97 -8.19
C GLY A 295 8.40 21.77 -6.73
N LEU A 296 8.69 20.61 -6.15
CA LEU A 296 8.37 20.23 -4.76
C LEU A 296 9.41 20.73 -3.74
N LYS A 297 10.48 21.39 -4.19
CA LYS A 297 11.58 21.83 -3.31
C LYS A 297 11.10 22.66 -2.09
N PRO A 298 10.18 23.64 -2.21
CA PRO A 298 9.69 24.38 -1.04
C PRO A 298 8.99 23.48 -0.02
N LEU A 299 8.16 22.54 -0.48
CA LEU A 299 7.47 21.58 0.39
C LEU A 299 8.47 20.64 1.08
N TYR A 300 9.49 20.19 0.36
CA TYR A 300 10.55 19.35 0.89
C TYR A 300 11.34 20.05 2.00
N GLU A 301 11.78 21.29 1.76
CA GLU A 301 12.49 22.09 2.77
C GLU A 301 11.65 22.37 4.01
N GLU A 302 10.33 22.54 3.86
CA GLU A 302 9.42 22.67 4.99
C GLU A 302 9.27 21.36 5.75
N ALA A 303 9.11 20.23 5.06
CA ALA A 303 8.98 18.90 5.66
C ALA A 303 10.23 18.53 6.48
N LEU A 304 11.43 18.86 5.99
CA LEU A 304 12.68 18.58 6.68
C LEU A 304 12.82 19.25 8.05
N LYS A 305 12.08 20.33 8.32
CA LYS A 305 12.06 20.97 9.66
C LYS A 305 11.57 20.03 10.76
N TYR A 306 10.86 18.95 10.40
CA TYR A 306 10.30 17.95 11.30
C TYR A 306 11.15 16.68 11.40
N ARG A 307 12.28 16.60 10.69
CA ARG A 307 13.16 15.41 10.66
C ARG A 307 13.73 15.06 12.05
N SER A 308 13.81 16.02 12.95
CA SER A 308 14.43 15.88 14.28
C SER A 308 13.44 16.01 15.43
N THR A 309 12.14 16.03 15.15
CA THR A 309 11.11 16.06 16.20
C THR A 309 10.91 14.61 16.70
N PRO A 310 11.31 14.29 17.94
CA PRO A 310 11.20 12.93 18.48
C PRO A 310 9.75 12.48 18.68
#